data_AF-A0A7K4KV59-F1
#
_entry.id   AF-A0A7K4KV59-F1
#
_cell.length_a   1.000
_cell.length_b   1.000
_cell.length_c   1.000
_cell.angle_alpha   90.00
_cell.angle_beta   90.00
_cell.angle_gamma   90.00
#
_symmetry.space_group_name_H-M   'P 1'
#
loop_
_entity.id
_entity.type
_entity.pdbx_description
1 polymer ?
#
loop_
_entity_poly.entity_id
_entity_poly.type
_entity_poly.pdbx_seq_one_letter_code
_entity_poly.pdbx_strand_id
1 'polypeptide(L)'
;QFVELCGQLTREHPEVLPFLASRRRKADGAFLGSAELRAVLRRCLARVRARRDKVYVYINELCTVLKAHAPRRKIPIATVATPQNTATAPTPPAASDAPTAALPSGSKRQIRSLENLLRVYAGEIRRLQERELDLAELDRADSPYVQEGRLKRRLMRVFERLCALKRCSSLTGRVAEQRVAYRGTRYPEVNRRIERFVNRRAAAFPDYADILKVIEKASARHGLALPRRRMESMAQDAFREVGNRLQERRHLDLVYNFGSHLTDQYRPG
;
A
#
# COMPACT_ATOMS: atom_id res chain seq x y z
N GLN A 1 5.92 22.94 -32.18
CA GLN A 1 6.07 23.69 -30.90
C GLN A 1 6.54 22.82 -29.72
N PHE A 2 5.71 22.21 -28.86
CA PHE A 2 6.23 21.48 -27.67
C PHE A 2 7.05 20.24 -28.03
N VAL A 3 6.51 19.36 -28.89
CA VAL A 3 7.21 18.15 -29.36
C VAL A 3 8.52 18.49 -30.07
N GLU A 4 8.52 19.56 -30.86
CA GLU A 4 9.69 20.05 -31.60
C GLU A 4 10.78 20.59 -30.65
N LEU A 5 10.40 21.35 -29.62
CA LEU A 5 11.32 21.83 -28.59
C LEU A 5 11.89 20.67 -27.76
N CYS A 6 11.05 19.68 -27.42
CA CYS A 6 11.52 18.47 -26.75
C CYS A 6 12.48 17.68 -27.64
N GLY A 7 12.20 17.52 -28.93
CA GLY A 7 13.07 16.79 -29.87
C GLY A 7 14.47 17.38 -30.02
N GLN A 8 14.60 18.71 -29.90
CA GLN A 8 15.92 19.35 -29.87
C GLN A 8 16.70 19.06 -28.58
N LEU A 9 15.99 18.82 -27.47
CA LEU A 9 16.57 18.64 -26.12
C LEU A 9 16.73 17.17 -25.71
N THR A 10 16.02 16.25 -26.37
CA THR A 10 16.08 14.80 -26.11
C THR A 10 16.77 14.05 -27.26
N ARG A 11 17.82 14.63 -27.86
CA ARG A 11 18.54 14.01 -28.99
C ARG A 11 19.15 12.65 -28.64
N GLU A 12 19.54 12.47 -27.39
CA GLU A 12 20.07 11.19 -26.88
C GLU A 12 18.99 10.10 -26.73
N HIS A 13 17.71 10.49 -26.66
CA HIS A 13 16.57 9.59 -26.49
C HIS A 13 15.46 9.93 -27.51
N PRO A 14 15.66 9.62 -28.81
CA PRO A 14 14.68 9.91 -29.85
C PRO A 14 13.35 9.17 -29.66
N GLU A 15 13.34 8.06 -28.92
CA GLU A 15 12.14 7.27 -28.55
C GLU A 15 11.08 8.05 -27.74
N VAL A 16 11.44 9.19 -27.15
CA VAL A 16 10.53 10.03 -26.37
C VAL A 16 9.44 10.67 -27.23
N LEU A 17 9.75 11.04 -28.48
CA LEU A 17 8.79 11.66 -29.40
C LEU A 17 7.68 10.69 -29.85
N PRO A 18 7.98 9.46 -30.32
CA PRO A 18 6.95 8.49 -30.62
C PRO A 18 6.18 8.05 -29.37
N PHE A 19 6.83 8.01 -28.19
CA PHE A 19 6.14 7.76 -26.92
C PHE A 19 5.09 8.83 -26.61
N LEU A 20 5.45 10.12 -26.70
CA LEU A 20 4.52 11.24 -26.51
C LEU A 20 3.37 11.24 -27.54
N ALA A 21 3.66 10.95 -28.81
CA ALA A 21 2.66 10.84 -29.85
C ALA A 21 1.67 9.69 -29.57
N SER A 22 2.18 8.53 -29.13
CA SER A 22 1.36 7.38 -28.71
C SER A 22 0.45 7.73 -27.54
N ARG A 23 0.96 8.46 -26.53
CA ARG A 23 0.16 8.94 -25.39
C ARG A 23 -0.94 9.91 -25.80
N ARG A 24 -0.64 10.85 -26.69
CA ARG A 24 -1.63 11.79 -27.23
C ARG A 24 -2.74 11.06 -28.01
N ARG A 25 -2.40 10.06 -28.82
CA ARG A 25 -3.39 9.27 -29.58
C ARG A 25 -4.32 8.45 -28.67
N LYS A 26 -3.84 8.05 -27.49
CA LYS A 26 -4.62 7.31 -26.49
C LYS A 26 -5.47 8.22 -25.59
N ALA A 27 -5.29 9.53 -25.62
CA ALA A 27 -6.06 10.47 -24.79
C ALA A 27 -7.46 10.69 -25.39
N ASP A 28 -8.43 11.04 -24.54
CA ASP A 28 -9.80 11.31 -24.95
C ASP A 28 -9.91 12.50 -25.90
N GLY A 29 -10.76 12.37 -26.92
CA GLY A 29 -10.93 13.38 -27.97
C GLY A 29 -11.44 14.72 -27.43
N ALA A 30 -12.33 14.70 -26.44
CA ALA A 30 -12.85 15.92 -25.81
C ALA A 30 -11.75 16.65 -25.03
N PHE A 31 -10.88 15.90 -24.35
CA PHE A 31 -9.72 16.47 -23.66
C PHE A 31 -8.69 17.07 -24.64
N LEU A 32 -8.44 16.42 -25.79
CA LEU A 32 -7.51 16.93 -26.80
C LEU A 32 -7.93 18.29 -27.38
N GLY A 33 -9.24 18.59 -27.44
CA GLY A 33 -9.78 19.89 -27.86
C GLY A 33 -9.93 20.92 -26.73
N SER A 34 -9.72 20.53 -25.48
CA SER A 34 -10.03 21.34 -24.30
C SER A 34 -9.09 22.55 -24.09
N ALA A 35 -9.61 23.58 -23.41
CA ALA A 35 -8.80 24.68 -22.91
C ALA A 35 -7.79 24.23 -21.83
N GLU A 36 -8.10 23.15 -21.12
CA GLU A 36 -7.27 22.56 -20.07
C GLU A 36 -5.94 22.04 -20.64
N LEU A 37 -5.98 21.21 -21.70
CA LEU A 37 -4.76 20.74 -22.35
C LEU A 37 -3.92 21.90 -22.90
N ARG A 38 -4.58 22.93 -23.45
CA ARG A 38 -3.89 24.13 -23.95
C ARG A 38 -3.16 24.89 -22.84
N ALA A 39 -3.76 24.99 -21.65
CA ALA A 39 -3.14 25.60 -20.48
C ALA A 39 -1.93 24.78 -19.99
N VAL A 40 -2.06 23.45 -19.92
CA VAL A 40 -0.97 22.54 -19.54
C VAL A 40 0.19 22.66 -20.53
N LEU A 41 -0.08 22.62 -21.84
CA LEU A 41 0.97 22.76 -22.87
C LEU A 41 1.68 24.11 -22.81
N ARG A 42 0.95 25.22 -22.60
CA ARG A 42 1.56 26.55 -22.42
C ARG A 42 2.47 26.59 -21.19
N ARG A 43 2.03 26.00 -20.07
CA ARG A 43 2.81 25.90 -18.84
C ARG A 43 4.09 25.06 -19.04
N CYS A 44 3.96 23.88 -19.65
CA CYS A 44 5.11 23.02 -19.95
C CYS A 44 6.08 23.69 -20.94
N LEU A 45 5.59 24.38 -21.97
CA LEU A 45 6.42 25.15 -22.91
C LEU A 45 7.22 26.27 -22.21
N ALA A 46 6.57 27.07 -21.36
CA ALA A 46 7.25 28.14 -20.62
C ALA A 46 8.33 27.58 -19.69
N ARG A 47 8.03 26.47 -19.00
CA ARG A 47 8.98 25.81 -18.08
C ARG A 47 10.17 25.18 -18.79
N VAL A 48 9.95 24.49 -19.91
CA VAL A 48 11.05 23.91 -20.73
C VAL A 48 11.97 25.01 -21.26
N ARG A 49 11.42 26.17 -21.67
CA ARG A 49 12.23 27.31 -22.12
C ARG A 49 13.04 27.93 -20.99
N ALA A 50 12.50 28.01 -19.78
CA ALA A 50 13.18 28.56 -18.62
C ALA A 50 14.25 27.62 -18.04
N ARG A 51 14.01 26.30 -18.06
CA ARG A 51 14.90 25.27 -17.49
C ARG A 51 14.99 24.06 -18.41
N ARG A 52 16.00 24.05 -19.27
CA ARG A 52 16.15 23.03 -20.34
C ARG A 52 16.64 21.68 -19.80
N ASP A 53 17.35 21.68 -18.68
CA ASP A 53 17.88 20.52 -17.95
C ASP A 53 16.76 19.60 -17.43
N LYS A 54 15.57 20.14 -17.14
CA LYS A 54 14.44 19.38 -16.59
C LYS A 54 13.42 18.94 -17.64
N VAL A 55 13.82 18.86 -18.91
CA VAL A 55 12.91 18.53 -20.03
C VAL A 55 12.11 17.24 -19.77
N TYR A 56 12.74 16.19 -19.23
CA TYR A 56 12.09 14.91 -18.91
C TYR A 56 11.03 15.01 -17.82
N VAL A 57 11.20 15.92 -16.85
CA VAL A 57 10.20 16.17 -15.79
C VAL A 57 8.93 16.76 -16.42
N TYR A 58 9.09 17.72 -17.33
CA TYR A 58 7.96 18.37 -18.01
C TYR A 58 7.28 17.44 -19.03
N ILE A 59 8.06 16.58 -19.69
CA ILE A 59 7.54 15.50 -20.52
C ILE A 59 6.71 14.54 -19.67
N ASN A 60 7.19 14.15 -18.48
CA ASN A 60 6.47 13.27 -17.57
C ASN A 60 5.20 13.94 -17.00
N GLU A 61 5.24 15.23 -16.69
CA GLU A 61 4.06 16.02 -16.28
C GLU A 61 2.97 15.95 -17.36
N LEU A 62 3.34 16.19 -18.63
CA LEU A 62 2.41 16.09 -19.76
C LEU A 62 1.89 14.66 -19.98
N CYS A 63 2.76 13.66 -19.90
CA CYS A 63 2.39 12.25 -20.01
C CYS A 63 1.39 11.83 -18.93
N THR A 64 1.57 12.32 -17.70
CA THR A 64 0.69 12.03 -16.56
C THR A 64 -0.71 12.60 -16.80
N VAL A 65 -0.79 13.84 -17.29
CA VAL A 65 -2.07 14.48 -17.63
C VAL A 65 -2.76 13.74 -18.79
N LEU A 66 -2.04 13.45 -19.88
CA LEU A 66 -2.60 12.70 -21.01
C LEU A 66 -3.11 11.31 -20.59
N LYS A 67 -2.41 10.64 -19.65
CA LYS A 67 -2.82 9.34 -19.10
C LYS A 67 -4.04 9.46 -18.18
N ALA A 68 -4.19 10.55 -17.44
CA ALA A 68 -5.35 10.79 -16.58
C ALA A 68 -6.64 10.94 -17.39
N HIS A 69 -6.54 11.53 -18.58
CA HIS A 69 -7.66 11.73 -19.52
C HIS A 69 -7.68 10.69 -20.66
N ALA A 70 -7.02 9.55 -20.50
CA ALA A 70 -7.20 8.41 -21.40
C ALA A 70 -8.41 7.59 -20.95
N PRO A 71 -9.21 7.00 -21.87
CA PRO A 71 -10.33 6.14 -21.50
C PRO A 71 -9.79 4.97 -20.68
N ARG A 72 -10.17 4.94 -19.39
CA ARG A 72 -9.81 3.82 -18.51
C ARG A 72 -10.58 2.59 -19.00
N ARG A 73 -9.87 1.58 -19.54
CA ARG A 73 -10.46 0.23 -19.64
C ARG A 73 -10.78 -0.21 -18.22
N LYS A 74 -12.07 -0.24 -17.88
CA LYS A 74 -12.59 -0.84 -16.64
C LYS A 74 -12.17 -2.31 -16.67
N ILE A 75 -11.18 -2.67 -15.86
CA ILE A 75 -10.93 -4.06 -15.51
C ILE A 75 -12.05 -4.45 -14.55
N PRO A 76 -12.90 -5.44 -14.86
CA PRO A 76 -13.94 -5.86 -13.93
C PRO A 76 -13.26 -6.52 -12.72
N ILE A 77 -13.30 -5.84 -11.58
CA ILE A 77 -13.03 -6.48 -10.28
C ILE A 77 -14.36 -7.09 -9.88
N ALA A 78 -14.47 -8.41 -9.99
CA ALA A 78 -15.61 -9.14 -9.47
C ALA A 78 -15.67 -8.97 -7.95
N THR A 79 -16.70 -8.27 -7.47
CA THR A 79 -17.12 -8.22 -6.08
C THR A 79 -17.72 -9.58 -5.72
N VAL A 80 -17.02 -10.34 -4.87
CA VAL A 80 -17.57 -11.56 -4.27
C VAL A 80 -18.26 -11.18 -2.97
N ALA A 81 -19.56 -11.43 -2.93
CA ALA A 81 -20.45 -11.24 -1.81
C ALA A 81 -20.05 -12.11 -0.61
N THR A 82 -20.11 -11.51 0.57
CA THR A 82 -20.09 -12.17 1.88
C THR A 82 -21.47 -12.78 2.18
N PRO A 83 -21.58 -14.07 2.54
CA PRO A 83 -22.75 -14.56 3.23
C PRO A 83 -22.65 -14.23 4.72
N GLN A 84 -23.68 -13.53 5.21
CA GLN A 84 -24.00 -13.37 6.62
C GLN A 84 -24.38 -14.74 7.21
N ASN A 85 -23.81 -15.09 8.37
CA ASN A 85 -24.41 -16.08 9.24
C ASN A 85 -24.61 -15.45 10.63
N THR A 86 -25.87 -15.19 10.93
CA THR A 86 -26.45 -15.00 12.25
C THR A 86 -26.29 -16.26 13.10
N ALA A 87 -25.93 -16.08 14.38
CA ALA A 87 -26.66 -16.59 15.55
C ALA A 87 -25.75 -16.94 16.74
N THR A 88 -26.02 -16.23 17.85
CA THR A 88 -26.04 -16.64 19.27
C THR A 88 -24.79 -17.17 19.99
N ALA A 89 -24.48 -16.48 21.10
CA ALA A 89 -23.62 -16.94 22.19
C ALA A 89 -24.26 -18.13 22.94
N PRO A 90 -23.44 -18.96 23.63
CA PRO A 90 -23.44 -18.85 25.10
C PRO A 90 -22.05 -18.96 25.76
N THR A 91 -22.01 -18.48 27.00
CA THR A 91 -20.93 -18.43 28.01
C THR A 91 -20.52 -19.85 28.51
N PRO A 92 -19.35 -20.02 29.17
CA PRO A 92 -18.62 -21.30 29.29
C PRO A 92 -18.95 -22.08 30.58
N PRO A 93 -18.47 -23.33 30.68
CA PRO A 93 -17.68 -23.68 31.86
C PRO A 93 -16.42 -24.53 31.61
N ALA A 94 -15.46 -24.28 32.50
CA ALA A 94 -14.49 -25.16 33.16
C ALA A 94 -13.70 -26.25 32.39
N ALA A 95 -12.39 -26.16 32.63
CA ALA A 95 -11.30 -27.09 32.35
C ALA A 95 -11.60 -28.60 32.51
N SER A 96 -11.05 -29.38 31.58
CA SER A 96 -10.58 -30.75 31.82
C SER A 96 -9.48 -31.07 30.81
N ASP A 97 -8.29 -31.37 31.33
CA ASP A 97 -7.13 -31.87 30.58
C ASP A 97 -7.44 -33.24 29.95
N ALA A 98 -7.23 -33.35 28.63
CA ALA A 98 -7.09 -34.61 27.92
C ALA A 98 -6.26 -34.39 26.63
N PRO A 99 -5.46 -35.37 26.19
CA PRO A 99 -4.36 -35.17 25.26
C PRO A 99 -4.86 -34.77 23.87
N THR A 100 -4.20 -33.78 23.28
CA THR A 100 -4.47 -33.27 21.92
C THR A 100 -4.22 -34.37 20.89
N ALA A 101 -5.28 -35.11 20.55
CA ALA A 101 -5.31 -35.95 19.37
C ALA A 101 -4.99 -35.08 18.14
N ALA A 102 -3.86 -35.37 17.50
CA ALA A 102 -3.38 -34.66 16.33
C ALA A 102 -4.37 -34.82 15.17
N LEU A 103 -5.30 -33.88 15.03
CA LEU A 103 -6.09 -33.69 13.82
C LEU A 103 -5.13 -33.62 12.61
N PRO A 104 -5.44 -34.29 11.49
CA PRO A 104 -4.51 -34.43 10.38
C PRO A 104 -4.06 -33.06 9.86
N SER A 105 -2.74 -32.82 9.90
CA SER A 105 -2.10 -31.70 9.19
C SER A 105 -2.25 -31.93 7.67
N GLY A 106 -2.22 -30.85 6.88
CA GLY A 106 -2.37 -30.95 5.43
C GLY A 106 -1.42 -32.00 4.83
N SER A 107 -1.83 -32.68 3.75
CA SER A 107 -1.03 -33.73 3.13
C SER A 107 0.42 -33.26 2.94
N LYS A 108 1.38 -34.01 3.52
CA LYS A 108 2.83 -33.68 3.45
C LYS A 108 3.32 -33.49 2.02
N ARG A 109 2.66 -34.12 1.04
CA ARG A 109 2.93 -33.95 -0.39
C ARG A 109 2.46 -32.59 -0.91
N GLN A 110 1.26 -32.16 -0.49
CA GLN A 110 0.72 -30.85 -0.84
C GLN A 110 1.55 -29.71 -0.24
N ILE A 111 1.99 -29.84 1.01
CA ILE A 111 2.85 -28.84 1.66
C ILE A 111 4.16 -28.68 0.87
N ARG A 112 4.85 -29.79 0.55
CA ARG A 112 6.08 -29.77 -0.26
C ARG A 112 5.86 -29.17 -1.65
N SER A 113 4.73 -29.47 -2.28
CA SER A 113 4.38 -28.90 -3.58
C SER A 113 4.21 -27.37 -3.51
N LEU A 114 3.53 -26.86 -2.49
CA LEU A 114 3.35 -25.41 -2.30
C LEU A 114 4.66 -24.71 -1.93
N GLU A 115 5.53 -25.34 -1.13
CA GLU A 115 6.88 -24.82 -0.84
C GLU A 115 7.74 -24.71 -2.10
N ASN A 116 7.72 -25.74 -2.94
CA ASN A 116 8.42 -25.69 -4.23
C ASN A 116 7.83 -24.60 -5.14
N LEU A 117 6.50 -24.43 -5.16
CA LEU A 117 5.85 -23.38 -5.94
C LEU A 117 6.24 -21.97 -5.45
N LEU A 118 6.39 -21.77 -4.13
CA LEU A 118 6.92 -20.52 -3.57
C LEU A 118 8.34 -20.25 -4.06
N ARG A 119 9.20 -21.27 -4.08
CA ARG A 119 10.59 -21.14 -4.58
C ARG A 119 10.61 -20.75 -6.07
N VAL A 120 9.77 -21.37 -6.89
CA VAL A 120 9.62 -21.04 -8.31
C VAL A 120 9.15 -19.60 -8.50
N TYR A 121 8.14 -19.16 -7.77
CA TYR A 121 7.67 -17.77 -7.84
C TYR A 121 8.73 -16.77 -7.36
N ALA A 122 9.48 -17.08 -6.30
CA ALA A 122 10.56 -16.22 -5.82
C ALA A 122 11.68 -16.07 -6.86
N GLY A 123 12.07 -17.17 -7.53
CA GLY A 123 13.06 -17.13 -8.62
C GLY A 123 12.60 -16.28 -9.80
N GLU A 124 11.34 -16.45 -10.24
CA GLU A 124 10.81 -15.67 -11.35
C GLU A 124 10.65 -14.18 -11.00
N ILE A 125 10.29 -13.85 -9.75
CA ILE A 125 10.27 -12.46 -9.28
C ILE A 125 11.65 -11.84 -9.38
N ARG A 126 12.71 -12.54 -8.94
CA ARG A 126 14.09 -12.03 -9.05
C ARG A 126 14.49 -11.77 -10.50
N ARG A 127 14.18 -12.71 -11.40
CA ARG A 127 14.43 -12.57 -12.84
C ARG A 127 13.72 -11.36 -13.45
N LEU A 128 12.47 -11.10 -13.04
CA LEU A 128 11.71 -9.93 -13.49
C LEU A 128 12.23 -8.61 -12.92
N GLN A 129 12.78 -8.63 -11.70
CA GLN A 129 13.38 -7.45 -11.06
C GLN A 129 14.71 -7.03 -11.71
N GLU A 130 15.46 -7.99 -12.25
CA GLU A 130 16.73 -7.76 -12.96
C GLU A 130 16.51 -7.32 -14.42
N ARG A 131 15.32 -7.53 -14.98
CA ARG A 131 15.02 -7.17 -16.36
C ARG A 131 14.92 -5.65 -16.50
N GLU A 132 15.69 -5.10 -17.43
CA GLU A 132 15.56 -3.71 -17.87
C GLU A 132 14.28 -3.53 -18.70
N LEU A 133 13.58 -2.42 -18.49
CA LEU A 133 12.37 -2.08 -19.25
C LEU A 133 12.67 -0.90 -20.17
N ASP A 134 12.34 -1.06 -21.45
CA ASP A 134 12.34 0.06 -22.40
C ASP A 134 11.07 0.93 -22.26
N LEU A 135 11.07 2.11 -22.89
CA LEU A 135 9.93 3.04 -22.82
C LEU A 135 8.64 2.48 -23.45
N ALA A 136 8.75 1.57 -24.42
CA ALA A 136 7.60 0.95 -25.06
C ALA A 136 6.94 -0.08 -24.12
N GLU A 137 7.75 -0.82 -23.36
CA GLU A 137 7.35 -1.81 -22.37
C GLU A 137 6.68 -1.16 -21.16
N LEU A 138 7.10 0.04 -20.73
CA LEU A 138 6.43 0.81 -19.66
C LEU A 138 4.93 1.04 -19.95
N ASP A 139 4.55 1.07 -21.23
CA ASP A 139 3.18 1.28 -21.70
C ASP A 139 2.35 0.01 -21.80
N ARG A 140 2.97 -1.16 -21.70
CA ARG A 140 2.30 -2.45 -21.86
C ARG A 140 1.60 -2.85 -20.56
N ALA A 141 0.37 -3.34 -20.68
CA ALA A 141 -0.37 -3.92 -19.55
C ALA A 141 0.27 -5.22 -19.00
N ASP A 142 1.16 -5.82 -19.79
CA ASP A 142 1.91 -7.02 -19.47
C ASP A 142 3.42 -6.77 -19.38
N SER A 143 3.82 -5.56 -18.96
CA SER A 143 5.23 -5.25 -18.72
C SER A 143 5.83 -6.12 -17.60
N PRO A 144 7.15 -6.36 -17.60
CA PRO A 144 7.82 -7.14 -16.55
C PRO A 144 7.47 -6.68 -15.13
N TYR A 145 7.38 -5.37 -14.91
CA TYR A 145 6.95 -4.78 -13.63
C TYR A 145 5.52 -5.19 -13.22
N VAL A 146 4.57 -5.19 -14.16
CA VAL A 146 3.19 -5.58 -13.85
C VAL A 146 3.11 -7.10 -13.62
N GLN A 147 3.91 -7.89 -14.34
CA GLN A 147 4.03 -9.34 -14.14
C GLN A 147 4.59 -9.65 -12.74
N GLU A 148 5.63 -8.94 -12.30
CA GLU A 148 6.21 -9.04 -10.96
C GLU A 148 5.12 -8.81 -9.89
N GLY A 149 4.34 -7.74 -10.02
CA GLY A 149 3.23 -7.43 -9.11
C GLY A 149 2.10 -8.48 -9.13
N ARG A 150 1.85 -9.15 -10.27
CA ARG A 150 0.92 -10.29 -10.34
C ARG A 150 1.47 -11.52 -9.64
N LEU A 151 2.76 -11.84 -9.81
CA LEU A 151 3.42 -12.97 -9.18
C LEU A 151 3.52 -12.80 -7.67
N LYS A 152 3.91 -11.61 -7.16
CA LYS A 152 3.92 -11.31 -5.72
C LYS A 152 2.55 -11.58 -5.07
N ARG A 153 1.45 -11.17 -5.71
CA ARG A 153 0.08 -11.46 -5.23
C ARG A 153 -0.29 -12.95 -5.28
N ARG A 154 0.23 -13.70 -6.25
CA ARG A 154 0.05 -15.17 -6.30
C ARG A 154 0.86 -15.85 -5.20
N LEU A 155 2.11 -15.42 -5.00
CA LEU A 155 3.00 -15.89 -3.95
C LEU A 155 2.36 -15.72 -2.56
N MET A 156 1.79 -14.55 -2.25
CA MET A 156 1.12 -14.32 -0.96
C MET A 156 -0.09 -15.24 -0.74
N ARG A 157 -0.88 -15.54 -1.79
CA ARG A 157 -2.00 -16.50 -1.68
C ARG A 157 -1.52 -17.92 -1.42
N VAL A 158 -0.40 -18.33 -2.03
CA VAL A 158 0.22 -19.64 -1.76
C VAL A 158 0.74 -19.68 -0.32
N PHE A 159 1.37 -18.61 0.15
CA PHE A 159 1.85 -18.47 1.53
C PHE A 159 0.71 -18.59 2.54
N GLU A 160 -0.39 -17.85 2.36
CA GLU A 160 -1.58 -17.94 3.22
C GLU A 160 -2.16 -19.36 3.25
N ARG A 161 -2.24 -20.03 2.10
CA ARG A 161 -2.70 -21.42 2.02
C ARG A 161 -1.76 -22.37 2.76
N LEU A 162 -0.46 -22.16 2.65
CA LEU A 162 0.56 -22.94 3.35
C LEU A 162 0.45 -22.74 4.87
N CYS A 163 0.27 -21.49 5.34
CA CYS A 163 0.02 -21.19 6.75
C CYS A 163 -1.23 -21.92 7.26
N ALA A 164 -2.33 -21.91 6.49
CA ALA A 164 -3.54 -22.64 6.85
C ALA A 164 -3.32 -24.17 6.96
N LEU A 165 -2.57 -24.76 6.03
CA LEU A 165 -2.25 -26.20 6.05
C LEU A 165 -1.30 -26.59 7.18
N LYS A 166 -0.36 -25.71 7.54
CA LYS A 166 0.57 -25.88 8.67
C LYS A 166 -0.04 -25.45 10.02
N ARG A 167 -1.23 -24.84 10.01
CA ARG A 167 -1.93 -24.30 11.19
C ARG A 167 -1.10 -23.26 11.95
N CYS A 168 -0.36 -22.44 11.22
CA CYS A 168 0.38 -21.32 11.77
C CYS A 168 -0.25 -19.98 11.37
N SER A 169 0.10 -18.93 12.11
CA SER A 169 -0.30 -17.57 11.79
C SER A 169 0.27 -17.11 10.45
N SER A 170 -0.44 -16.25 9.73
CA SER A 170 0.04 -15.58 8.52
C SER A 170 0.88 -14.33 8.81
N LEU A 171 1.21 -14.07 10.08
CA LEU A 171 2.13 -13.02 10.48
C LEU A 171 3.52 -13.28 9.90
N THR A 172 4.13 -12.24 9.36
CA THR A 172 5.43 -12.31 8.66
C THR A 172 6.58 -11.78 9.51
N GLY A 173 6.29 -11.24 10.70
CA GLY A 173 7.29 -10.66 11.59
C GLY A 173 7.61 -9.19 11.24
N ARG A 174 6.76 -8.53 10.46
CA ARG A 174 6.96 -7.14 10.06
C ARG A 174 6.86 -6.17 11.24
N VAL A 175 7.60 -5.06 11.15
CA VAL A 175 7.50 -3.98 12.14
C VAL A 175 6.10 -3.39 12.18
N ALA A 176 5.39 -3.35 11.04
CA ALA A 176 3.98 -2.98 10.99
C ALA A 176 3.05 -3.87 11.84
N GLU A 177 3.44 -5.12 12.14
CA GLU A 177 2.67 -6.06 12.95
C GLU A 177 2.92 -5.87 14.46
N GLN A 178 3.96 -5.12 14.85
CA GLN A 178 4.28 -4.87 16.25
C GLN A 178 3.24 -3.96 16.91
N ARG A 179 2.84 -4.34 18.13
CA ARG A 179 1.84 -3.62 18.93
C ARG A 179 2.42 -2.31 19.45
N VAL A 180 1.76 -1.20 19.15
CA VAL A 180 2.04 0.11 19.73
C VAL A 180 1.35 0.20 21.08
N ALA A 181 2.12 0.13 22.16
CA ALA A 181 1.59 0.36 23.51
C ALA A 181 1.23 1.84 23.71
N TYR A 182 0.22 2.12 24.53
CA TYR A 182 -0.15 3.48 24.92
C TYR A 182 -0.49 3.56 26.41
N ARG A 183 0.17 4.49 27.12
CA ARG A 183 0.02 4.72 28.57
C ARG A 183 0.02 6.23 28.91
N GLY A 184 -0.37 7.08 27.96
CA GLY A 184 -0.25 8.54 28.10
C GLY A 184 -1.22 9.18 29.08
N THR A 185 -2.29 8.49 29.49
CA THR A 185 -3.28 9.03 30.44
C THR A 185 -3.23 8.32 31.79
N ARG A 186 -3.75 8.97 32.84
CA ARG A 186 -3.93 8.38 34.17
C ARG A 186 -5.05 7.33 34.24
N TYR A 187 -5.84 7.19 33.18
CA TYR A 187 -7.03 6.32 33.13
C TYR A 187 -6.72 5.05 32.32
N PRO A 188 -6.51 3.89 32.95
CA PRO A 188 -6.18 2.64 32.25
C PRO A 188 -7.23 2.22 31.22
N GLU A 189 -8.51 2.53 31.46
CA GLU A 189 -9.64 2.22 30.60
C GLU A 189 -9.51 2.95 29.25
N VAL A 190 -9.15 4.23 29.30
CA VAL A 190 -8.88 5.09 28.14
C VAL A 190 -7.65 4.58 27.40
N ASN A 191 -6.56 4.30 28.13
CA ASN A 191 -5.32 3.79 27.56
C ASN A 191 -5.55 2.49 26.76
N ARG A 192 -6.24 1.51 27.37
CA ARG A 192 -6.59 0.23 26.71
C ARG A 192 -7.50 0.43 25.50
N ARG A 193 -8.32 1.47 25.46
CA ARG A 193 -9.23 1.74 24.33
C ARG A 193 -8.50 2.37 23.15
N ILE A 194 -7.63 3.35 23.42
CA ILE A 194 -6.74 3.95 22.42
C ILE A 194 -5.80 2.88 21.85
N GLU A 195 -5.16 2.11 22.73
CA GLU A 195 -4.24 1.04 22.32
C GLU A 195 -4.93 -0.01 21.43
N ARG A 196 -6.15 -0.44 21.78
CA ARG A 196 -6.92 -1.36 20.93
C ARG A 196 -7.36 -0.72 19.62
N PHE A 197 -7.56 0.60 19.58
CA PHE A 197 -7.98 1.30 18.37
C PHE A 197 -6.83 1.38 17.36
N VAL A 198 -5.65 1.79 17.81
CA VAL A 198 -4.47 2.04 16.96
C VAL A 198 -3.80 0.75 16.46
N ASN A 199 -4.03 -0.37 17.14
CA ASN A 199 -3.49 -1.68 16.79
C ASN A 199 -4.45 -2.57 15.98
N ARG A 200 -5.58 -2.07 15.51
CA ARG A 200 -6.43 -2.85 14.60
C ARG A 200 -5.71 -3.03 13.26
N ARG A 201 -5.69 -4.27 12.74
CA ARG A 201 -5.03 -4.61 11.46
C ARG A 201 -5.48 -3.77 10.27
N ALA A 202 -6.73 -3.28 10.28
CA ALA A 202 -7.31 -2.44 9.24
C ALA A 202 -7.48 -0.96 9.67
N ALA A 203 -6.92 -0.55 10.81
CA ALA A 203 -6.99 0.86 11.19
C ALA A 203 -6.13 1.69 10.23
N ALA A 204 -6.78 2.64 9.56
CA ALA A 204 -6.09 3.76 8.94
C ALA A 204 -5.37 4.60 10.01
N PHE A 205 -4.48 5.48 9.57
CA PHE A 205 -3.86 6.44 10.48
C PHE A 205 -4.96 7.29 11.12
N PRO A 206 -5.08 7.31 12.46
CA PRO A 206 -6.19 7.98 13.13
C PRO A 206 -6.07 9.49 12.98
N ASP A 207 -7.18 10.20 12.92
CA ASP A 207 -7.20 11.65 13.08
C ASP A 207 -7.46 12.06 14.54
N TYR A 208 -7.45 13.36 14.82
CA TYR A 208 -7.75 13.88 16.16
C TYR A 208 -9.17 13.52 16.62
N ALA A 209 -10.16 13.61 15.73
CA ALA A 209 -11.56 13.38 16.06
C ALA A 209 -11.83 11.90 16.39
N ASP A 210 -11.11 10.97 15.75
CA ASP A 210 -11.13 9.55 16.03
C ASP A 210 -10.67 9.26 17.46
N ILE A 211 -9.54 9.84 17.86
CA ILE A 211 -8.99 9.69 19.21
C ILE A 211 -9.92 10.32 20.26
N LEU A 212 -10.47 11.51 19.98
CA LEU A 212 -11.44 12.16 20.87
C LEU A 212 -12.68 11.29 21.07
N LYS A 213 -13.28 10.77 19.98
CA LYS A 213 -14.42 9.85 20.05
C LYS A 213 -14.12 8.58 20.84
N VAL A 214 -12.89 8.08 20.76
CA VAL A 214 -12.44 6.91 21.54
C VAL A 214 -12.42 7.24 23.04
N ILE A 215 -11.92 8.43 23.40
CA ILE A 215 -11.86 8.91 24.79
C ILE A 215 -13.27 9.18 25.33
N GLU A 216 -14.13 9.87 24.58
CA GLU A 216 -15.53 10.14 24.96
C GLU A 216 -16.30 8.83 25.23
N LYS A 217 -16.17 7.85 24.34
CA LYS A 217 -16.79 6.52 24.52
C LYS A 217 -16.23 5.77 25.72
N ALA A 218 -14.94 5.90 26.01
CA ALA A 218 -14.33 5.29 27.19
C ALA A 218 -14.82 5.96 28.48
N SER A 219 -14.87 7.30 28.51
CA SER A 219 -15.36 8.10 29.63
C SER A 219 -16.82 7.75 29.97
N ALA A 220 -17.70 7.75 28.97
CA ALA A 220 -19.12 7.44 29.15
C ALA A 220 -19.35 5.99 29.61
N ARG A 221 -18.61 5.03 29.04
CA ARG A 221 -18.75 3.60 29.39
C ARG A 221 -18.31 3.29 30.81
N HIS A 222 -17.29 3.96 31.30
CA HIS A 222 -16.68 3.69 32.61
C HIS A 222 -17.04 4.71 33.68
N GLY A 223 -17.98 5.63 33.40
CA GLY A 223 -18.45 6.61 34.38
C GLY A 223 -17.37 7.56 34.89
N LEU A 224 -16.37 7.89 34.07
CA LEU A 224 -15.21 8.69 34.50
C LEU A 224 -15.53 10.18 34.72
N ALA A 225 -16.74 10.63 34.32
CA ALA A 225 -17.24 12.00 34.48
C ALA A 225 -16.25 13.09 34.03
N LEU A 226 -15.47 12.83 32.98
CA LEU A 226 -14.46 13.77 32.50
C LEU A 226 -15.12 14.99 31.82
N PRO A 227 -14.74 16.23 32.19
CA PRO A 227 -15.18 17.43 31.48
C PRO A 227 -14.70 17.42 30.03
N ARG A 228 -15.49 18.01 29.13
CA ARG A 228 -15.18 18.08 27.69
C ARG A 228 -13.77 18.65 27.41
N ARG A 229 -13.41 19.77 28.05
CA ARG A 229 -12.08 20.38 27.90
C ARG A 229 -10.93 19.43 28.28
N ARG A 230 -11.11 18.61 29.32
CA ARG A 230 -10.09 17.62 29.72
C ARG A 230 -9.98 16.50 28.68
N MET A 231 -11.10 16.02 28.15
CA MET A 231 -11.09 15.01 27.08
C MET A 231 -10.45 15.54 25.80
N GLU A 232 -10.70 16.79 25.44
CA GLU A 232 -10.09 17.45 24.27
C GLU A 232 -8.57 17.59 24.43
N SER A 233 -8.08 18.01 25.61
CA SER A 233 -6.65 18.06 25.92
C SER A 233 -6.01 16.67 25.90
N MET A 234 -6.61 15.67 26.57
CA MET A 234 -6.14 14.29 26.52
C MET A 234 -6.09 13.74 25.10
N ALA A 235 -7.06 14.10 24.25
CA ALA A 235 -7.09 13.68 22.86
C ALA A 235 -5.96 14.31 22.04
N GLN A 236 -5.61 15.57 22.27
CA GLN A 236 -4.49 16.24 21.59
C GLN A 236 -3.17 15.56 21.92
N ASP A 237 -2.91 15.31 23.21
CA ASP A 237 -1.68 14.66 23.67
C ASP A 237 -1.61 13.21 23.16
N ALA A 238 -2.70 12.46 23.30
CA ALA A 238 -2.79 11.09 22.80
C ALA A 238 -2.57 11.00 21.29
N PHE A 239 -3.19 11.90 20.52
CA PHE A 239 -3.06 11.96 19.06
C PHE A 239 -1.60 12.21 18.65
N ARG A 240 -0.92 13.15 19.32
CA ARG A 240 0.48 13.46 19.03
C ARG A 240 1.40 12.28 19.36
N GLU A 241 1.27 11.70 20.55
CA GLU A 241 2.12 10.62 21.01
C GLU A 241 1.94 9.34 20.17
N VAL A 242 0.68 8.93 19.96
CA VAL A 242 0.35 7.78 19.11
C VAL A 242 0.76 8.04 17.67
N GLY A 243 0.50 9.25 17.15
CA GLY A 243 0.84 9.63 15.79
C GLY A 243 2.33 9.49 15.50
N ASN A 244 3.18 9.97 16.41
CA ASN A 244 4.64 9.83 16.31
C ASN A 244 5.05 8.35 16.29
N ARG A 245 4.53 7.53 17.22
CA ARG A 245 4.83 6.09 17.27
C ARG A 245 4.37 5.36 16.01
N LEU A 246 3.21 5.71 15.45
CA LEU A 246 2.69 5.12 14.22
C LEU A 246 3.53 5.52 12.99
N GLN A 247 3.98 6.77 12.92
CA GLN A 247 4.87 7.25 11.87
C GLN A 247 6.22 6.55 11.93
N GLU A 248 6.84 6.49 13.12
CA GLU A 248 8.11 5.79 13.35
C GLU A 248 8.00 4.30 12.98
N ARG A 249 6.95 3.61 13.44
CA ARG A 249 6.68 2.21 13.06
C ARG A 249 6.59 2.03 11.54
N ARG A 250 5.90 2.95 10.84
CA ARG A 250 5.77 2.90 9.38
C ARG A 250 7.08 3.20 8.67
N HIS A 251 7.88 4.14 9.21
CA HIS A 251 9.20 4.46 8.68
C HIS A 251 10.15 3.27 8.82
N LEU A 252 10.24 2.67 10.00
CA LEU A 252 11.05 1.48 10.25
C LEU A 252 10.59 0.30 9.38
N ASP A 253 9.29 0.08 9.26
CA ASP A 253 8.75 -0.97 8.38
C ASP A 253 9.12 -0.74 6.91
N LEU A 254 9.15 0.51 6.45
CA LEU A 254 9.66 0.85 5.12
C LEU A 254 11.16 0.51 5.04
N VAL A 255 11.99 1.06 5.92
CA VAL A 255 13.46 0.91 5.88
C VAL A 255 13.87 -0.55 5.91
N TYR A 256 13.29 -1.37 6.78
CA TYR A 256 13.65 -2.80 6.89
C TYR A 256 13.12 -3.68 5.75
N ASN A 257 12.10 -3.23 5.01
CA ASN A 257 11.47 -4.03 3.95
C ASN A 257 11.53 -3.31 2.59
N PHE A 258 12.45 -2.36 2.43
CA PHE A 258 12.60 -1.58 1.20
C PHE A 258 13.42 -2.35 0.17
N GLY A 259 13.03 -2.21 -1.10
CA GLY A 259 13.83 -2.67 -2.23
C GLY A 259 13.77 -4.16 -2.50
N SER A 260 14.90 -4.73 -2.89
CA SER A 260 15.09 -6.13 -3.29
C SER A 260 16.56 -6.55 -3.12
N HIS A 261 16.90 -7.75 -3.58
CA HIS A 261 18.29 -8.26 -3.58
C HIS A 261 19.28 -7.34 -4.30
N LEU A 262 18.80 -6.48 -5.21
CA LEU A 262 19.62 -5.48 -5.92
C LEU A 262 20.03 -4.29 -5.03
N THR A 263 19.32 -4.04 -3.94
CA THR A 263 19.54 -2.87 -3.06
C THR A 263 20.02 -3.25 -1.66
N ASP A 264 20.05 -4.54 -1.31
CA ASP A 264 20.40 -5.03 0.03
C ASP A 264 21.84 -4.66 0.46
N GLN A 265 22.74 -4.41 -0.50
CA GLN A 265 24.14 -4.05 -0.24
C GLN A 265 24.38 -2.53 -0.19
N TYR A 266 23.33 -1.71 -0.26
CA TYR A 266 23.45 -0.25 -0.21
C TYR A 266 24.12 0.21 1.09
N ARG A 267 25.12 1.08 0.97
CA ARG A 267 25.78 1.74 2.09
C ARG A 267 25.77 3.26 1.86
N PRO A 268 25.31 4.07 2.83
CA PRO A 268 25.50 5.51 2.75
C PRO A 268 27.01 5.80 2.85
N GLY A 269 27.52 6.56 1.88
CA GLY A 269 28.94 6.93 1.77
C GLY A 269 29.34 8.08 2.68
#